data_AF-A0A223HTL4-F1
#
_entry.id   AF-A0A223HTL4-F1
#
_cell.length_a   1.000
_cell.length_b   1.000
_cell.length_c   1.000
_cell.angle_alpha   90.00
_cell.angle_beta   90.00
_cell.angle_gamma   90.00
#
_symmetry.space_group_name_H-M   'P 1'
#
loop_
_entity.id
_entity.type
_entity.pdbx_description
1 polymer ?
#
loop_
_entity_poly.entity_id
_entity_poly.type
_entity_poly.pdbx_seq_one_letter_code
_entity_poly.pdbx_strand_id
1 'polypeptide(L)'
;MRQLKLLLAAIALLWAMPCWGKPIDLHGKWEHKKKSIPIGLPMDASIEEANRELIVNFHEDLGDVCVIVTSSTGEVIYNEKVQTSTMPYLVIPLKVRDQEKGVLHIMNDYNHVFGDF
;
A
#
# COMPACT_ATOMS: atom_id res chain seq x y z
N MET A 1 16.57 25.77 32.78
CA MET A 1 16.24 24.34 32.57
C MET A 1 14.84 24.07 32.03
N ARG A 2 13.80 24.85 32.39
CA ARG A 2 12.42 24.63 31.89
C ARG A 2 12.30 24.71 30.36
N GLN A 3 12.91 25.72 29.74
CA GLN A 3 12.86 25.89 28.28
C GLN A 3 13.59 24.78 27.52
N LEU A 4 14.72 24.29 28.06
CA LEU A 4 15.44 23.15 27.49
C LEU A 4 14.63 21.85 27.55
N LYS A 5 13.94 21.61 28.68
CA LYS A 5 13.04 20.45 28.83
C LYS A 5 11.87 20.50 27.86
N LEU A 6 11.28 21.68 27.66
CA LEU A 6 10.21 21.88 26.68
C LEU A 6 10.71 21.68 25.23
N LEU A 7 11.93 22.15 24.93
CA LEU A 7 12.54 21.95 23.62
C LEU A 7 12.79 20.45 23.32
N LEU A 8 13.33 19.72 24.31
CA LEU A 8 13.57 18.28 24.19
C LEU A 8 12.26 17.49 24.05
N ALA A 9 11.22 17.86 24.80
CA ALA A 9 9.90 17.24 24.66
C ALA A 9 9.28 17.50 23.28
N ALA A 10 9.44 18.71 22.72
CA ALA A 10 8.97 19.04 21.38
C ALA A 10 9.71 18.23 20.30
N ILE A 11 11.04 18.08 20.41
CA ILE A 11 11.83 17.26 19.48
C ILE A 11 11.42 15.78 19.56
N ALA A 12 11.22 15.24 20.76
CA ALA A 12 10.74 13.87 20.94
C ALA A 12 9.35 13.64 20.33
N LEU A 13 8.45 14.63 20.43
CA LEU A 13 7.12 14.58 19.80
C LEU A 13 7.18 14.65 18.27
N LEU A 14 8.14 15.38 17.69
CA LEU A 14 8.34 15.43 16.23
C LEU A 14 8.83 14.08 15.67
N TRP A 15 9.63 13.31 16.42
CA TRP A 15 10.02 11.94 16.05
C TRP A 15 8.95 10.89 16.33
N ALA A 16 7.95 11.23 17.14
CA ALA A 16 6.80 10.38 17.39
C ALA A 16 5.67 10.59 16.37
N MET A 17 5.86 11.42 15.33
CA MET A 17 4.88 11.50 14.26
C MET A 17 4.80 10.13 13.59
N PRO A 18 3.60 9.50 13.53
CA PRO A 18 3.44 8.31 12.71
C PRO A 18 3.82 8.72 11.29
N CYS A 19 4.80 8.03 10.70
CA CYS A 19 5.09 8.13 9.29
C CYS A 19 3.88 7.56 8.55
N TRP A 20 2.84 8.38 8.36
CA TRP A 20 1.70 8.01 7.56
C TRP A 20 2.16 7.91 6.11
N GLY A 21 1.99 6.73 5.52
CA GLY A 21 2.21 6.56 4.10
C GLY A 21 1.23 7.42 3.30
N LYS A 22 1.70 7.98 2.18
CA LYS A 22 0.86 8.68 1.21
C LYS A 22 -0.11 7.66 0.60
N PRO A 23 -1.44 7.81 0.77
CA PRO A 23 -2.40 6.86 0.24
C PRO A 23 -2.38 6.84 -1.29
N ILE A 24 -2.60 5.66 -1.86
CA ILE A 24 -2.78 5.44 -3.29
C ILE A 24 -4.29 5.34 -3.53
N ASP A 25 -4.81 6.17 -4.44
CA ASP A 25 -6.21 6.09 -4.84
C ASP A 25 -6.39 4.84 -5.70
N LEU A 26 -7.14 3.86 -5.18
CA LEU A 26 -7.39 2.60 -5.85
C LEU A 26 -8.69 2.68 -6.65
N HIS A 27 -8.59 2.37 -7.93
CA HIS A 27 -9.67 2.32 -8.89
C HIS A 27 -9.94 0.88 -9.34
N GLY A 28 -11.13 0.62 -9.87
CA GLY A 28 -11.55 -0.70 -10.33
C GLY A 28 -12.69 -1.28 -9.51
N LYS A 29 -12.91 -2.58 -9.63
CA LYS A 29 -14.02 -3.27 -8.95
C LYS A 29 -13.53 -4.59 -8.37
N TRP A 30 -13.97 -4.85 -7.14
CA TRP A 30 -13.79 -6.14 -6.50
C TRP A 30 -15.13 -6.75 -6.16
N GLU A 31 -15.55 -7.76 -6.92
CA GLU A 31 -16.79 -8.49 -6.65
C GLU A 31 -16.58 -9.50 -5.51
N HIS A 32 -17.37 -9.36 -4.44
CA HIS A 32 -17.38 -10.32 -3.35
C HIS A 32 -18.17 -11.56 -3.75
N LYS A 33 -17.60 -12.76 -3.56
CA LYS A 33 -18.36 -14.01 -3.76
C LYS A 33 -19.53 -14.19 -2.78
N LYS A 34 -19.60 -13.44 -1.67
CA LYS A 34 -20.51 -13.73 -0.54
C LYS A 34 -21.20 -12.53 0.14
N LYS A 35 -21.02 -11.28 -0.32
CA LYS A 35 -21.65 -10.10 0.32
C LYS A 35 -22.64 -9.42 -0.63
N SER A 36 -23.84 -9.14 -0.12
CA SER A 36 -24.94 -8.48 -0.84
C SER A 36 -24.85 -6.94 -0.83
N ILE A 37 -23.93 -6.35 -0.07
CA ILE A 37 -23.74 -4.91 0.05
C ILE A 37 -22.27 -4.58 -0.24
N PRO A 38 -21.97 -3.75 -1.26
CA PRO A 38 -20.59 -3.34 -1.53
C PRO A 38 -20.14 -2.32 -0.46
N ILE A 39 -19.12 -2.68 0.31
CA ILE A 39 -18.46 -1.80 1.29
C ILE A 39 -17.05 -1.53 0.77
N GLY A 40 -16.90 -0.50 -0.06
CA GLY A 40 -15.60 -0.07 -0.60
C GLY A 40 -14.80 -1.17 -1.31
N LEU A 41 -13.52 -0.90 -1.54
CA LEU A 41 -12.56 -1.93 -1.93
C LEU A 41 -12.09 -2.66 -0.66
N PRO A 42 -11.92 -4.00 -0.69
CA PRO A 42 -11.44 -4.76 0.47
C PRO A 42 -9.92 -4.65 0.70
N MET A 43 -9.29 -3.61 0.16
CA MET A 43 -7.87 -3.33 0.28
C MET A 43 -7.61 -1.84 0.17
N ASP A 44 -6.51 -1.40 0.76
CA ASP A 44 -5.90 -0.09 0.54
C ASP A 44 -4.41 -0.24 0.23
N ALA A 45 -3.82 0.83 -0.31
CA ALA A 45 -2.40 0.89 -0.53
C ALA A 45 -1.84 2.27 -0.21
N SER A 46 -0.57 2.33 0.18
CA SER A 46 0.13 3.58 0.49
C SER A 46 1.63 3.47 0.21
N ILE A 47 2.27 4.62 -0.02
CA ILE A 47 3.71 4.75 -0.09
C ILE A 47 4.24 5.32 1.22
N GLU A 48 5.02 4.54 1.95
CA GLU A 48 5.79 5.03 3.09
C GLU A 48 7.02 5.80 2.59
N GLU A 49 7.09 7.10 2.90
CA GLU A 49 8.06 8.01 2.25
C GLU A 49 9.50 7.83 2.75
N ALA A 50 9.71 7.37 3.98
CA ALA A 50 11.05 7.34 4.59
C ALA A 50 11.90 6.18 4.05
N ASN A 51 11.32 4.99 3.94
CA ASN A 51 11.97 3.79 3.42
C ASN A 51 11.59 3.51 1.95
N ARG A 52 10.66 4.28 1.39
CA ARG A 52 10.14 4.11 0.01
C ARG A 52 9.53 2.73 -0.16
N GLU A 53 8.61 2.40 0.72
CA GLU A 53 7.92 1.11 0.70
C GLU A 53 6.49 1.29 0.22
N LEU A 54 6.12 0.52 -0.79
CA LEU A 54 4.72 0.33 -1.16
C LEU A 54 4.11 -0.71 -0.24
N ILE A 55 3.10 -0.29 0.51
CA ILE A 55 2.37 -1.13 1.45
C ILE A 55 0.98 -1.38 0.87
N VAL A 56 0.60 -2.65 0.77
CA VAL A 56 -0.76 -3.09 0.40
C VAL A 56 -1.37 -3.78 1.61
N ASN A 57 -2.53 -3.32 2.05
CA ASN A 57 -3.28 -3.92 3.15
C ASN A 57 -4.53 -4.63 2.61
N PHE A 58 -4.73 -5.89 2.98
CA PHE A 58 -5.93 -6.66 2.68
C PHE A 58 -6.81 -6.74 3.93
N HIS A 59 -8.06 -6.29 3.83
CA HIS A 59 -8.98 -6.20 4.99
C HIS A 59 -9.87 -7.43 5.16
N GLU A 60 -9.87 -8.33 4.19
CA GLU A 60 -10.55 -9.62 4.23
C GLU A 60 -9.75 -10.66 3.43
N ASP A 61 -10.11 -11.93 3.58
CA ASP A 61 -9.53 -13.00 2.78
C ASP A 61 -10.12 -13.02 1.36
N LEU A 62 -9.30 -12.60 0.41
CA LEU A 62 -9.55 -12.55 -1.03
C LEU A 62 -9.12 -13.82 -1.76
N GLY A 63 -8.50 -14.76 -1.04
CA GLY A 63 -7.84 -15.94 -1.59
C GLY A 63 -6.51 -15.60 -2.27
N ASP A 64 -6.34 -16.13 -3.47
CA ASP A 64 -5.16 -15.97 -4.29
C ASP A 64 -5.25 -14.69 -5.13
N VAL A 65 -4.32 -13.77 -4.91
CA VAL A 65 -4.27 -12.47 -5.58
C VAL A 65 -2.89 -12.26 -6.21
N CYS A 66 -2.85 -11.78 -7.44
CA CYS A 66 -1.63 -11.34 -8.10
C CYS A 66 -1.44 -9.85 -7.85
N VAL A 67 -0.28 -9.49 -7.31
CA VAL A 67 0.16 -8.10 -7.11
C VAL A 67 1.28 -7.82 -8.10
N ILE A 68 1.03 -6.88 -9.01
CA ILE A 68 1.98 -6.45 -10.03
C ILE A 68 2.24 -4.96 -9.83
N VAL A 69 3.51 -4.56 -9.89
CA VAL A 69 3.89 -3.16 -9.89
C VAL A 69 4.64 -2.87 -11.18
N THR A 70 4.19 -1.85 -11.90
CA THR A 70 4.90 -1.33 -13.08
C THR A 70 5.53 0.02 -12.78
N SER A 71 6.73 0.26 -13.29
CA SER A 71 7.35 1.59 -13.27
C SER A 71 6.64 2.54 -14.23
N SER A 72 7.01 3.82 -14.18
CA SER A 72 6.55 4.85 -15.12
C SER A 72 6.86 4.56 -16.61
N THR A 73 7.81 3.66 -16.90
CA THR A 73 8.12 3.23 -18.28
C THR A 73 7.30 2.03 -18.75
N GLY A 74 6.46 1.46 -17.87
CA GLY A 74 5.68 0.24 -18.11
C GLY A 74 6.45 -1.05 -17.84
N GLU A 75 7.67 -0.98 -17.31
CA GLU A 75 8.42 -2.17 -16.89
C GLU A 75 7.82 -2.78 -15.63
N VAL A 76 7.61 -4.10 -15.61
CA VAL A 76 7.18 -4.83 -14.42
C VAL A 76 8.35 -4.94 -13.44
N ILE A 77 8.25 -4.24 -12.33
CA ILE A 77 9.29 -4.20 -11.28
C ILE A 77 8.98 -5.11 -10.10
N TYR A 78 7.75 -5.59 -9.99
CA TYR A 78 7.32 -6.59 -9.02
C TYR A 78 6.14 -7.39 -9.58
N ASN A 79 6.12 -8.70 -9.34
CA ASN A 79 5.03 -9.59 -9.74
C ASN A 79 5.04 -10.82 -8.84
N GLU A 80 4.13 -10.87 -7.87
CA GLU A 80 3.97 -12.03 -7.00
C GLU A 80 2.52 -12.42 -6.81
N LYS A 81 2.31 -13.72 -6.56
CA LYS A 81 1.03 -14.27 -6.15
C LYS A 81 1.00 -14.40 -4.64
N VAL A 82 0.02 -13.77 -4.01
CA VAL A 82 -0.14 -13.66 -2.56
C VAL A 82 -1.43 -14.36 -2.14
N GLN A 83 -1.34 -15.19 -1.09
CA GLN A 83 -2.51 -15.77 -0.44
C GLN A 83 -2.90 -14.91 0.77
N THR A 84 -4.01 -14.18 0.65
CA THR A 84 -4.40 -13.16 1.64
C THR A 84 -4.83 -13.74 2.99
N SER A 85 -5.21 -15.02 3.04
CA SER A 85 -5.53 -15.70 4.30
C SER A 85 -4.34 -15.80 5.26
N THR A 86 -3.12 -15.86 4.71
CA THR A 86 -1.86 -15.96 5.47
C THR A 86 -1.03 -14.69 5.44
N MET A 87 -1.22 -13.85 4.43
CA MET A 87 -0.48 -12.61 4.24
C MET A 87 -1.47 -11.44 4.11
N PRO A 88 -1.93 -10.87 5.24
CA PRO A 88 -2.93 -9.81 5.25
C PRO A 88 -2.37 -8.43 4.87
N TYR A 89 -1.05 -8.30 4.75
CA TYR A 89 -0.39 -7.13 4.22
C TYR A 89 0.84 -7.55 3.42
N LEU A 90 1.25 -6.70 2.49
CA LEU A 90 2.43 -6.88 1.65
C LEU A 90 3.24 -5.58 1.65
N VAL A 91 4.56 -5.71 1.82
CA VAL A 91 5.51 -4.59 1.78
C VAL A 91 6.46 -4.80 0.61
N ILE A 92 6.48 -3.85 -0.32
CA ILE A 92 7.28 -3.90 -1.54
C ILE A 92 8.29 -2.73 -1.51
N PRO A 93 9.60 -3.01 -1.36
CA PRO A 93 10.60 -1.96 -1.34
C PRO A 93 10.84 -1.38 -2.74
N LEU A 94 10.66 -0.07 -2.91
CA LEU A 94 10.91 0.67 -4.15
C LEU A 94 12.35 1.21 -4.14
N LYS A 95 13.30 0.32 -4.43
CA LYS A 95 14.74 0.56 -4.22
C LYS A 95 15.37 1.57 -5.20
N VAL A 96 14.73 1.87 -6.33
CA VAL A 96 15.31 2.72 -7.39
C VAL A 96 14.55 4.05 -7.46
N ARG A 97 15.26 5.18 -7.62
CA ARG A 97 14.63 6.52 -7.69
C ARG A 97 13.64 6.66 -8.86
N ASP A 98 13.87 5.93 -9.95
CA ASP A 98 12.97 5.94 -11.11
C ASP A 98 11.65 5.19 -10.85
N GLN A 99 11.50 4.56 -9.68
CA GLN A 99 10.28 3.92 -9.18
C GLN A 99 9.46 4.86 -8.27
N GLU A 100 9.79 6.15 -8.24
CA GLU A 100 8.98 7.18 -7.55
C GLU A 100 7.58 7.33 -8.16
N LYS A 101 7.38 6.83 -9.37
CA LYS A 101 6.07 6.74 -10.00
C LYS A 101 5.84 5.39 -10.65
N GLY A 102 4.62 4.91 -10.55
CA GLY A 102 4.24 3.62 -11.11
C GLY A 102 2.76 3.35 -11.00
N VAL A 103 2.38 2.13 -11.39
CA VAL A 103 1.02 1.63 -11.26
C VAL A 103 1.07 0.35 -10.45
N LEU A 104 0.29 0.32 -9.39
CA LEU A 104 -0.01 -0.90 -8.65
C LEU A 104 -1.21 -1.57 -9.31
N HIS A 105 -1.11 -2.86 -9.58
CA HIS A 105 -2.21 -3.72 -10.02
C HIS A 105 -2.42 -4.83 -9.00
N ILE A 106 -3.66 -5.02 -8.59
CA ILE A 106 -4.09 -6.10 -7.71
C ILE A 106 -5.23 -6.83 -8.41
N MET A 107 -5.03 -8.10 -8.73
CA MET A 107 -6.00 -8.84 -9.54
C MET A 107 -6.10 -10.32 -9.18
N ASN A 108 -7.25 -10.90 -9.46
CA ASN A 108 -7.44 -12.34 -9.53
C ASN A 108 -8.09 -12.68 -10.88
N ASP A 109 -8.62 -13.88 -11.04
CA ASP A 109 -9.24 -14.32 -12.29
C ASP A 109 -10.50 -13.52 -12.72
N TYR A 110 -11.08 -12.72 -11.81
CA TYR A 110 -12.36 -12.03 -12.01
C TYR A 110 -12.31 -10.53 -11.73
N ASN A 111 -11.45 -10.12 -10.80
CA ASN A 111 -11.39 -8.77 -10.25
C ASN A 111 -10.06 -8.13 -10.60
N HIS A 112 -10.10 -6.82 -10.86
CA HIS A 112 -8.92 -6.02 -11.09
C HIS A 112 -9.10 -4.65 -10.46
N VAL A 113 -8.13 -4.30 -9.62
CA VAL A 113 -7.98 -3.01 -8.96
C VAL A 113 -6.60 -2.47 -9.32
N PHE A 114 -6.49 -1.16 -9.52
CA PHE A 114 -5.23 -0.51 -9.82
C PHE A 114 -5.17 0.90 -9.24
N GLY A 115 -3.96 1.43 -9.06
CA GLY A 115 -3.77 2.81 -8.62
C GLY A 115 -2.40 3.33 -8.99
N ASP A 116 -2.36 4.60 -9.40
CA ASP A 116 -1.13 5.32 -9.71
C ASP A 116 -0.52 5.90 -8.42
N PHE A 117 0.81 5.89 -8.34
CA PHE A 117 1.55 6.51 -7.23
C PHE A 117 2.69 7.41 -7.72
#